data_AF-A0A9P4T3E2-F1
#
_entry.id   AF-A0A9P4T3E2-F1
#
_cell.length_a   1.000
_cell.length_b   1.000
_cell.length_c   1.000
_cell.angle_alpha   90.00
_cell.angle_beta   90.00
_cell.angle_gamma   90.00
#
_symmetry.space_group_name_H-M   'P 1'
#
loop_
_entity.id
_entity.type
_entity.pdbx_description
1 polymer ?
#
loop_
_entity_poly.entity_id
_entity_poly.type
_entity_poly.pdbx_seq_one_letter_code
_entity_poly.pdbx_strand_id
1 'polypeptide(L)'
;MSSSRVLARSARVVLGAADVCGVCRVRQTLLPLSRSNAFLPSAQAAASVPRAFRRNYAQKLDVKRLRADVDRKNRMGFYQLSRREKILLLEPDVAEAMYNEFVNRKDKANLSSCVKTLLTRYNTDLNSISGLAIMTFQIPDLTDSRKRAMLPPSPHKTNAAQLLQGCAQLGDPLAVKHIVTADYLATSTKNAPALARDLASHFPRKDIGRFRNQLNELKLEDGKTDDPEALTLIGLISEADNHPIAARGFYEKALQVPWVYDYSVHKRHPAQLPITPPWIALGALLAGGREAERALARPVLEKGAKQGDDPLACYIAKKLAKEWYGTAGKAGQLEAWEELAEWFEEEGGEGDERARQVRERIVEWGESVDGEFEFGEVVKRAKGRLRTSG
;
A
#
# COMPACT_ATOMS: atom_id res chain seq x y z
N MET A 1 42.86 -13.35 -47.56
CA MET A 1 42.00 -12.14 -47.52
C MET A 1 41.09 -12.29 -46.31
N SER A 2 41.47 -11.74 -45.15
CA SER A 2 41.11 -10.38 -44.66
C SER A 2 39.67 -10.38 -44.09
N SER A 3 39.32 -9.95 -42.87
CA SER A 3 39.97 -9.34 -41.70
C SER A 3 38.90 -9.41 -40.57
N SER A 4 39.14 -10.02 -39.40
CA SER A 4 39.53 -9.39 -38.13
C SER A 4 38.73 -8.16 -37.63
N ARG A 5 38.08 -8.37 -36.46
CA ARG A 5 38.15 -7.60 -35.18
C ARG A 5 37.40 -6.26 -34.96
N VAL A 6 37.05 -6.09 -33.66
CA VAL A 6 36.75 -4.88 -32.83
C VAL A 6 35.38 -4.20 -33.10
N LEU A 7 34.48 -3.87 -32.15
CA LEU A 7 34.59 -3.30 -30.80
C LEU A 7 33.37 -3.61 -29.91
N ALA A 8 33.65 -3.93 -28.64
CA ALA A 8 32.80 -3.57 -27.52
C ALA A 8 32.86 -2.06 -27.28
N ARG A 9 31.72 -1.39 -27.05
CA ARG A 9 31.50 -0.30 -26.09
C ARG A 9 30.13 0.38 -26.25
N SER A 10 29.49 0.65 -25.11
CA SER A 10 28.49 1.68 -24.85
C SER A 10 27.13 1.61 -25.55
N ALA A 11 26.17 1.00 -24.86
CA ALA A 11 24.76 1.41 -24.88
C ALA A 11 24.34 1.84 -23.47
N ARG A 12 24.95 2.91 -22.96
CA ARG A 12 24.31 3.80 -21.97
C ARG A 12 23.80 5.00 -22.76
N VAL A 13 22.61 5.48 -22.39
CA VAL A 13 21.89 6.63 -22.98
C VAL A 13 21.00 6.27 -24.18
N VAL A 14 19.86 5.61 -23.91
CA VAL A 14 18.52 6.04 -24.35
C VAL A 14 17.49 5.41 -23.39
N LEU A 15 17.39 5.93 -22.17
CA LEU A 15 16.16 5.85 -21.39
C LEU A 15 15.54 7.24 -21.44
N GLY A 16 14.91 7.53 -22.58
CA GLY A 16 14.00 8.65 -22.70
C GLY A 16 12.85 8.44 -21.72
N ALA A 17 12.51 9.51 -21.01
CA ALA A 17 11.42 9.62 -20.03
C ALA A 17 10.24 8.68 -20.31
N ALA A 18 10.24 7.51 -19.68
CA ALA A 18 9.02 6.75 -19.50
C ALA A 18 8.14 7.52 -18.51
N ASP A 19 6.88 7.73 -18.86
CA ASP A 19 5.85 8.32 -18.00
C ASP A 19 5.77 7.53 -16.68
N VAL A 20 6.49 8.00 -15.67
CA VAL A 20 6.39 7.48 -14.32
C VAL A 20 5.03 7.91 -13.79
N CYS A 21 4.14 6.94 -13.55
CA CYS A 21 2.84 7.11 -12.91
C CYS A 21 2.93 8.10 -11.72
N GLY A 22 2.02 9.06 -11.62
CA GLY A 22 2.04 10.10 -10.58
C GLY A 22 2.05 9.53 -9.17
N VAL A 23 1.42 8.38 -8.95
CA VAL A 23 1.44 7.60 -7.70
C VAL A 23 2.87 7.14 -7.33
N CYS A 24 3.65 6.69 -8.32
CA CYS A 24 5.05 6.31 -8.11
C CYS A 24 5.92 7.53 -7.81
N ARG A 25 5.61 8.69 -8.40
CA ARG A 25 6.33 9.95 -8.18
C ARG A 25 6.10 10.51 -6.77
N VAL A 26 4.87 10.45 -6.25
CA VAL A 26 4.54 10.83 -4.87
C VAL A 26 5.22 9.90 -3.85
N ARG A 27 5.32 8.59 -4.15
CA ARG A 27 6.10 7.66 -3.32
C ARG A 27 7.61 7.91 -3.39
N GLN A 28 8.16 8.32 -4.53
CA GLN A 28 9.59 8.61 -4.68
C GLN A 28 10.03 9.91 -3.99
N THR A 29 9.15 10.89 -3.80
CA THR A 29 9.46 12.12 -3.03
C THR A 29 9.57 11.91 -1.52
N LEU A 30 9.24 10.71 -1.02
CA LEU A 30 9.35 10.35 0.41
C LEU A 30 10.70 9.72 0.79
N LEU A 31 11.61 9.53 -0.17
CA LEU A 31 12.99 9.09 0.10
C LEU A 31 13.96 10.26 -0.11
N PRO A 32 14.85 10.57 0.86
CA PRO A 32 15.81 11.65 0.74
C PRO A 32 16.95 11.21 -0.19
N LEU A 33 16.72 11.24 -1.50
CA LEU A 33 17.80 11.12 -2.48
C LEU A 33 18.45 12.49 -2.64
N SER A 34 19.54 12.69 -1.89
CA SER A 34 20.54 13.72 -2.11
C SER A 34 21.03 13.68 -3.57
N ARG A 35 20.49 14.54 -4.43
CA ARG A 35 21.06 14.80 -5.75
C ARG A 35 22.01 15.99 -5.65
N SER A 36 23.29 15.66 -5.66
CA SER A 36 24.40 16.59 -5.87
C SER A 36 24.27 17.27 -7.23
N ASN A 37 23.98 18.57 -7.24
CA ASN A 37 24.11 19.40 -8.43
C ASN A 37 25.58 19.81 -8.57
N ALA A 38 26.33 19.08 -9.38
CA ALA A 38 27.58 19.56 -9.98
C ALA A 38 27.33 19.77 -11.48
N PHE A 39 27.99 20.79 -12.02
CA PHE A 39 27.98 21.27 -13.42
C PHE A 39 26.96 22.36 -13.78
N LEU A 40 27.39 23.60 -13.56
CA LEU A 40 27.07 24.75 -14.41
C LEU A 40 28.39 25.31 -14.98
N PRO A 41 28.51 25.54 -16.30
CA PRO A 41 29.64 26.24 -16.87
C PRO A 41 29.46 27.76 -16.85
N SER A 42 30.62 28.40 -16.87
CA SER A 42 30.94 29.82 -16.75
C SER A 42 30.31 30.74 -17.81
N ALA A 43 29.77 31.85 -17.30
CA ALA A 43 29.70 33.22 -17.81
C ALA A 43 30.26 33.55 -19.21
N GLN A 44 29.47 34.30 -19.98
CA GLN A 44 29.96 35.44 -20.77
C GLN A 44 29.01 36.65 -20.64
N ALA A 45 29.64 37.81 -20.53
CA ALA A 45 29.10 39.08 -20.11
C ALA A 45 28.50 39.89 -21.27
N ALA A 46 27.40 40.58 -21.01
CA ALA A 46 26.98 41.76 -21.76
C ALA A 46 26.59 42.85 -20.76
N ALA A 47 27.43 43.88 -20.70
CA ALA A 47 27.25 45.07 -19.88
C ALA A 47 25.98 45.82 -20.32
N SER A 48 25.01 45.94 -19.43
CA SER A 48 23.90 46.88 -19.56
C SER A 48 23.75 47.70 -18.28
N VAL A 49 23.88 49.01 -18.49
CA VAL A 49 23.63 50.19 -17.65
C VAL A 49 22.86 49.93 -16.34
N PRO A 50 23.39 50.34 -15.17
CA PRO A 50 22.67 50.24 -13.91
C PRO A 50 21.59 51.32 -13.87
N ARG A 51 20.38 50.99 -14.35
CA ARG A 51 19.18 51.74 -13.97
C ARG A 51 18.96 51.48 -12.48
N ALA A 52 19.36 52.45 -11.66
CA ALA A 52 19.00 52.54 -10.26
C ALA A 52 17.47 52.66 -10.17
N PHE A 53 16.78 51.51 -10.19
CA PHE A 53 15.39 51.42 -9.78
C PHE A 53 15.34 51.83 -8.32
N ARG A 54 14.89 53.08 -8.09
CA ARG A 54 14.45 53.55 -6.79
C ARG A 54 13.49 52.49 -6.25
N ARG A 55 13.96 51.74 -5.24
CA ARG A 55 13.18 50.75 -4.52
C ARG A 55 12.06 51.51 -3.82
N ASN A 56 10.91 51.60 -4.48
CA ASN A 56 9.69 52.05 -3.83
C ASN A 56 9.44 51.09 -2.65
N TYR A 57 9.57 51.68 -1.47
CA TYR A 57 9.08 51.30 -0.15
C TYR A 57 8.47 49.90 -0.05
N ALA A 58 9.03 49.11 0.86
CA ALA A 58 8.55 47.81 1.31
C ALA A 58 7.04 47.82 1.57
N GLN A 59 6.25 47.50 0.54
CA GLN A 59 4.86 47.10 0.74
C GLN A 59 4.93 45.86 1.62
N LYS A 60 4.32 45.92 2.81
CA LYS A 60 4.22 44.78 3.71
C LYS A 60 3.64 43.62 2.91
N LEU A 61 4.46 42.60 2.66
CA LEU A 61 4.04 41.42 1.93
C LEU A 61 2.84 40.82 2.66
N ASP A 62 1.69 40.76 2.00
CA ASP A 62 0.52 40.08 2.56
C ASP A 62 0.75 38.58 2.49
N VAL A 63 1.42 38.07 3.54
CA VAL A 63 1.80 36.67 3.70
C VAL A 63 0.57 35.75 3.63
N LYS A 64 -0.59 36.20 4.12
CA LYS A 64 -1.83 35.40 4.11
C LYS A 64 -2.37 35.25 2.70
N ARG A 65 -2.44 36.35 1.95
CA ARG A 65 -2.85 36.31 0.54
C ARG A 65 -1.89 35.46 -0.30
N LEU A 66 -0.58 35.68 -0.13
CA LEU A 66 0.43 34.90 -0.84
C LEU A 66 0.31 33.40 -0.53
N ARG A 67 0.05 33.03 0.73
CA ARG A 67 -0.20 31.64 1.12
C ARG A 67 -1.44 31.07 0.43
N ALA A 68 -2.54 31.81 0.44
CA ALA A 68 -3.79 31.37 -0.18
C ALA A 68 -3.62 31.14 -1.70
N ASP A 69 -2.88 32.01 -2.39
CA ASP A 69 -2.58 31.87 -3.82
C ASP A 69 -1.72 30.64 -4.12
N VAL A 70 -0.68 30.40 -3.32
CA VAL A 70 0.17 29.21 -3.40
C VAL A 70 -0.65 27.93 -3.17
N ASP A 71 -1.48 27.92 -2.13
CA ASP A 71 -2.30 26.76 -1.79
C ASP A 71 -3.34 26.46 -2.86
N ARG A 72 -4.00 27.49 -3.39
CA ARG A 72 -4.95 27.34 -4.49
C ARG A 72 -4.27 26.77 -5.73
N LYS A 73 -3.09 27.28 -6.11
CA LYS A 73 -2.34 26.78 -7.27
C LYS A 73 -1.94 25.32 -7.09
N ASN A 74 -1.46 24.95 -5.90
CA ASN A 74 -1.07 23.58 -5.58
C ASN A 74 -2.29 22.63 -5.62
N ARG A 75 -3.42 23.01 -5.00
CA ARG A 75 -4.67 22.24 -5.05
C ARG A 75 -5.16 22.04 -6.49
N MET A 76 -5.28 23.11 -7.27
CA MET A 76 -5.73 23.03 -8.65
C MET A 76 -4.83 22.12 -9.50
N GLY A 77 -3.51 22.26 -9.38
CA GLY A 77 -2.57 21.38 -10.10
C GLY A 77 -2.71 19.92 -9.69
N PHE A 78 -2.92 19.66 -8.40
CA PHE A 78 -3.11 18.30 -7.89
C PHE A 78 -4.45 17.69 -8.32
N TYR A 79 -5.54 18.46 -8.29
CA TYR A 79 -6.85 18.00 -8.77
C TYR A 79 -6.82 17.70 -10.27
N GLN A 80 -6.19 18.55 -11.08
CA GLN A 80 -6.00 18.30 -12.52
C GLN A 80 -5.23 17.00 -12.78
N LEU A 81 -4.13 16.78 -12.07
CA LEU A 81 -3.35 15.55 -12.17
C LEU A 81 -4.18 14.32 -11.77
N SER A 82 -4.85 14.39 -10.62
CA SER A 82 -5.66 13.30 -10.07
C SER A 82 -6.85 12.94 -10.97
N ARG A 83 -7.45 13.95 -11.63
CA ARG A 83 -8.52 13.77 -12.61
C ARG A 83 -8.02 13.07 -13.86
N ARG A 84 -6.85 13.47 -14.38
CA ARG A 84 -6.20 12.82 -15.55
C ARG A 84 -5.89 11.34 -15.27
N GLU A 85 -5.50 11.01 -14.04
CA GLU A 85 -5.26 9.64 -13.60
C GLU A 85 -6.54 8.86 -13.22
N LYS A 86 -7.73 9.47 -13.39
CA LYS A 86 -9.04 8.91 -13.03
C LYS A 86 -9.15 8.51 -11.55
N ILE A 87 -8.35 9.13 -10.68
CA ILE A 87 -8.42 8.93 -9.23
C ILE A 87 -9.51 9.83 -8.65
N LEU A 88 -9.53 11.11 -9.07
CA LEU A 88 -10.57 12.06 -8.67
C LEU A 88 -11.73 12.05 -9.68
N LEU A 89 -12.94 11.77 -9.20
CA LEU A 89 -14.15 11.71 -10.03
C LEU A 89 -14.76 13.10 -10.32
N LEU A 90 -14.40 14.11 -9.53
CA LEU A 90 -14.85 15.49 -9.68
C LEU A 90 -13.99 16.26 -10.69
N GLU A 91 -14.62 17.21 -11.39
CA GLU A 91 -13.89 18.20 -12.17
C GLU A 91 -13.07 19.13 -11.25
N PRO A 92 -11.85 19.56 -11.65
CA PRO A 92 -10.95 20.29 -10.76
C PRO A 92 -11.51 21.63 -10.23
N ASP A 93 -12.28 22.33 -11.06
CA ASP A 93 -12.94 23.59 -10.69
C ASP A 93 -14.09 23.37 -9.70
N VAL A 94 -14.88 22.31 -9.90
CA VAL A 94 -15.92 21.88 -8.97
C VAL A 94 -15.31 21.48 -7.62
N ALA A 95 -14.24 20.68 -7.64
CA ALA A 95 -13.50 20.26 -6.46
C ALA A 95 -12.97 21.44 -5.64
N GLU A 96 -12.39 22.45 -6.30
CA GLU A 96 -11.91 23.67 -5.65
C GLU A 96 -13.06 24.53 -5.11
N ALA A 97 -14.17 24.63 -5.84
CA ALA A 97 -15.36 25.32 -5.35
C ALA A 97 -15.93 24.66 -4.09
N MET A 98 -16.05 23.33 -4.09
CA MET A 98 -16.49 22.53 -2.94
C MET A 98 -15.58 22.72 -1.73
N TYR A 99 -14.26 22.64 -1.93
CA TYR A 99 -13.28 22.86 -0.86
C TYR A 99 -13.42 24.25 -0.25
N ASN A 100 -13.51 25.30 -1.08
CA ASN A 100 -13.63 26.67 -0.59
C ASN A 100 -14.97 26.90 0.15
N GLU A 101 -16.06 26.32 -0.33
CA GLU A 101 -17.34 26.37 0.39
C GLU A 101 -17.28 25.66 1.74
N PHE A 102 -16.66 24.48 1.81
CA PHE A 102 -16.44 23.79 3.07
C PHE A 102 -15.66 24.65 4.07
N VAL A 103 -14.53 25.21 3.64
CA VAL A 103 -13.66 26.07 4.47
C VAL A 103 -14.42 27.27 5.03
N ASN A 104 -15.33 27.85 4.24
CA ASN A 104 -16.13 29.01 4.66
C ASN A 104 -17.27 28.66 5.65
N ARG A 105 -17.65 27.38 5.74
CA ARG A 105 -18.80 26.91 6.55
C ARG A 105 -18.39 26.10 7.78
N LYS A 106 -17.24 25.43 7.78
CA LYS A 106 -16.81 24.46 8.80
C LYS A 106 -16.82 24.99 10.25
N ASP A 107 -16.63 26.30 10.44
CA ASP A 107 -16.60 26.93 11.77
C ASP A 107 -18.00 27.39 12.24
N LYS A 108 -19.01 27.35 11.35
CA LYS A 108 -20.38 27.84 11.62
C LYS A 108 -21.41 26.73 11.80
N ALA A 109 -21.09 25.52 11.37
CA ALA A 109 -21.99 24.37 11.41
C ALA A 109 -21.23 23.08 11.73
N ASN A 110 -21.96 22.05 12.16
CA ASN A 110 -21.40 20.72 12.31
C ASN A 110 -20.91 20.17 10.96
N LEU A 111 -19.80 19.44 10.99
CA LEU A 111 -19.11 18.95 9.78
C LEU A 111 -20.03 18.13 8.87
N SER A 112 -20.87 17.26 9.43
CA SER A 112 -21.85 16.47 8.68
C SER A 112 -22.90 17.33 7.97
N SER A 113 -23.37 18.45 8.55
CA SER A 113 -24.29 19.36 7.87
C SER A 113 -23.60 20.15 6.75
N CYS A 114 -22.32 20.51 6.93
CA CYS A 114 -21.53 21.10 5.85
C CYS A 114 -21.45 20.14 4.66
N VAL A 115 -21.13 18.87 4.90
CA VAL A 115 -21.06 17.86 3.83
C VAL A 115 -22.42 17.64 3.17
N LYS A 116 -23.52 17.54 3.93
CA LYS A 116 -24.88 17.47 3.36
C LYS A 116 -25.19 18.63 2.42
N THR A 117 -24.78 19.84 2.79
CA THR A 117 -24.96 21.03 1.94
C THR A 117 -24.19 20.90 0.63
N LEU A 118 -22.96 20.38 0.67
CA LEU A 118 -22.15 20.15 -0.53
C LEU A 118 -22.79 19.10 -1.44
N LEU A 119 -23.27 17.99 -0.88
CA LEU A 119 -23.98 16.95 -1.66
C LEU A 119 -25.15 17.54 -2.44
N THR A 120 -26.02 18.30 -1.77
CA THR A 120 -27.20 18.91 -2.39
C THR A 120 -26.82 19.97 -3.42
N ARG A 121 -25.84 20.84 -3.12
CA ARG A 121 -25.50 21.95 -4.01
C ARG A 121 -24.80 21.51 -5.28
N TYR A 122 -23.91 20.53 -5.18
CA TYR A 122 -23.08 20.07 -6.29
C TYR A 122 -23.63 18.80 -6.97
N ASN A 123 -24.75 18.26 -6.48
CA ASN A 123 -25.38 17.04 -6.98
C ASN A 123 -24.36 15.89 -7.14
N THR A 124 -23.64 15.61 -6.05
CA THR A 124 -22.57 14.60 -6.02
C THR A 124 -22.82 13.59 -4.91
N ASP A 125 -22.09 12.46 -4.94
CA ASP A 125 -22.19 11.40 -3.94
C ASP A 125 -21.18 11.58 -2.81
N LEU A 126 -21.40 10.88 -1.69
CA LEU A 126 -20.50 10.90 -0.54
C LEU A 126 -19.10 10.40 -0.90
N ASN A 127 -19.03 9.37 -1.75
CA ASN A 127 -17.79 8.76 -2.19
C ASN A 127 -16.89 9.79 -2.91
N SER A 128 -17.43 10.62 -3.80
CA SER A 128 -16.67 11.68 -4.48
C SER A 128 -16.14 12.74 -3.52
N ILE A 129 -16.90 13.11 -2.48
CA ILE A 129 -16.45 14.07 -1.46
C ILE A 129 -15.34 13.46 -0.60
N SER A 130 -15.47 12.19 -0.22
CA SER A 130 -14.42 11.46 0.51
C SER A 130 -13.16 11.31 -0.32
N GLY A 131 -13.29 10.99 -1.61
CA GLY A 131 -12.17 10.97 -2.56
C GLY A 131 -11.47 12.33 -2.65
N LEU A 132 -12.24 13.42 -2.77
CA LEU A 132 -11.71 14.78 -2.71
C LEU A 132 -10.94 15.05 -1.41
N ALA A 133 -11.48 14.66 -0.26
CA ALA A 133 -10.82 14.84 1.02
C ALA A 133 -9.49 14.05 1.09
N ILE A 134 -9.48 12.78 0.66
CA ILE A 134 -8.25 11.95 0.61
C ILE A 134 -7.21 12.60 -0.30
N MET A 135 -7.58 13.02 -1.51
CA MET A 135 -6.65 13.67 -2.43
C MET A 135 -6.12 15.00 -1.89
N THR A 136 -6.99 15.81 -1.29
CA THR A 136 -6.58 17.09 -0.69
C THR A 136 -5.61 16.91 0.47
N PHE A 137 -5.78 15.85 1.27
CA PHE A 137 -4.90 15.53 2.38
C PHE A 137 -3.48 15.14 1.92
N GLN A 138 -3.36 14.52 0.74
CA GLN A 138 -2.08 14.07 0.18
C GLN A 138 -1.26 15.20 -0.49
N ILE A 139 -1.82 16.40 -0.60
CA ILE A 139 -1.09 17.54 -1.17
C ILE A 139 0.12 17.84 -0.26
N PRO A 140 1.36 17.83 -0.78
CA PRO A 140 2.50 18.20 0.03
C PRO A 140 2.49 19.71 0.29
N ASP A 141 2.94 20.12 1.47
CA ASP A 141 3.30 21.51 1.71
C ASP A 141 4.59 21.86 0.92
N LEU A 142 4.97 23.14 0.92
CA LEU A 142 6.13 23.67 0.24
C LEU A 142 7.40 22.88 0.56
N THR A 143 8.04 22.33 -0.46
CA THR A 143 9.30 21.57 -0.34
C THR A 143 10.49 22.46 -0.04
N ASP A 144 10.49 23.70 -0.54
CA ASP A 144 11.52 24.71 -0.30
C ASP A 144 11.49 25.20 1.16
N SER A 145 12.54 24.89 1.91
CA SER A 145 12.68 25.24 3.33
C SER A 145 12.68 26.75 3.56
N ARG A 146 13.20 27.55 2.63
CA ARG A 146 13.23 29.01 2.76
C ARG A 146 11.82 29.58 2.63
N LYS A 147 11.04 29.12 1.65
CA LYS A 147 9.64 29.54 1.48
C LYS A 147 8.76 29.06 2.63
N ARG A 148 9.01 27.85 3.13
CA ARG A 148 8.31 27.29 4.30
C ARG A 148 8.58 28.09 5.57
N ALA A 149 9.78 28.66 5.73
CA ALA A 149 10.09 29.55 6.84
C ALA A 149 9.39 30.93 6.73
N MET A 150 9.05 31.37 5.52
CA MET A 150 8.42 32.67 5.26
C MET A 150 6.89 32.65 5.28
N LEU A 151 6.28 31.48 5.07
CA LEU A 151 4.83 31.31 4.94
C LEU A 151 4.31 30.41 6.06
N PRO A 152 3.11 30.66 6.60
CA PRO A 152 2.50 29.74 7.55
C PRO A 152 2.28 28.35 6.92
N PRO A 153 2.18 27.28 7.73
CA PRO A 153 1.82 25.95 7.24
C PRO A 153 0.47 25.96 6.52
N SER A 154 0.31 25.10 5.53
CA SER A 154 -0.98 25.01 4.84
C SER A 154 -2.10 24.47 5.75
N PRO A 155 -3.31 25.02 5.69
CA PRO A 155 -4.45 24.44 6.40
C PRO A 155 -5.11 23.27 5.65
N HIS A 156 -4.66 22.91 4.44
CA HIS A 156 -5.39 21.93 3.61
C HIS A 156 -5.51 20.55 4.26
N LYS A 157 -4.51 20.08 5.01
CA LYS A 157 -4.59 18.78 5.72
C LYS A 157 -5.65 18.79 6.80
N THR A 158 -5.66 19.82 7.63
CA THR A 158 -6.68 19.99 8.67
C THR A 158 -8.08 20.09 8.06
N ASN A 159 -8.25 20.89 7.01
CA ASN A 159 -9.55 21.03 6.34
C ASN A 159 -9.99 19.73 5.66
N ALA A 160 -9.06 19.00 5.02
CA ALA A 160 -9.33 17.73 4.39
C ALA A 160 -9.70 16.64 5.42
N ALA A 161 -9.00 16.58 6.55
CA ALA A 161 -9.34 15.66 7.63
C ALA A 161 -10.72 15.96 8.22
N GLN A 162 -11.07 17.24 8.40
CA GLN A 162 -12.41 17.66 8.83
C GLN A 162 -13.49 17.34 7.80
N LEU A 163 -13.21 17.50 6.51
CA LEU A 163 -14.11 17.13 5.43
C LEU A 163 -14.36 15.61 5.46
N LEU A 164 -13.30 14.81 5.57
CA LEU A 164 -13.36 13.36 5.69
C LEU A 164 -14.12 12.91 6.95
N GLN A 165 -13.91 13.61 8.08
CA GLN A 165 -14.66 13.37 9.32
C GLN A 165 -16.17 13.62 9.10
N GLY A 166 -16.52 14.68 8.39
CA GLY A 166 -17.91 14.98 8.03
C GLY A 166 -18.53 13.86 7.19
N CYS A 167 -17.79 13.31 6.22
CA CYS A 167 -18.24 12.16 5.42
C CYS A 167 -18.43 10.91 6.29
N ALA A 168 -17.48 10.59 7.18
CA ALA A 168 -17.58 9.43 8.07
C ALA A 168 -18.76 9.56 9.06
N GLN A 169 -19.04 10.78 9.56
CA GLN A 169 -20.22 11.04 10.40
C GLN A 169 -21.55 10.79 9.66
N LEU A 170 -21.56 10.85 8.33
CA LEU A 170 -22.70 10.50 7.47
C LEU A 170 -22.71 9.02 7.07
N GLY A 171 -21.77 8.22 7.56
CA GLY A 171 -21.69 6.79 7.28
C GLY A 171 -21.07 6.44 5.93
N ASP A 172 -20.31 7.35 5.33
CA ASP A 172 -19.61 7.06 4.07
C ASP A 172 -18.59 5.91 4.26
N PRO A 173 -18.74 4.76 3.56
CA PRO A 173 -17.87 3.60 3.77
C PRO A 173 -16.39 3.89 3.49
N LEU A 174 -16.09 4.70 2.45
CA LEU A 174 -14.72 5.05 2.09
C LEU A 174 -14.05 5.86 3.21
N ALA A 175 -14.72 6.89 3.73
CA ALA A 175 -14.19 7.72 4.80
C ALA A 175 -13.99 6.92 6.10
N VAL A 176 -14.98 6.13 6.50
CA VAL A 176 -14.89 5.29 7.71
C VAL A 176 -13.69 4.34 7.60
N LYS A 177 -13.59 3.57 6.50
CA LYS A 177 -12.47 2.65 6.28
C LYS A 177 -11.13 3.38 6.25
N HIS A 178 -11.03 4.53 5.58
CA HIS A 178 -9.77 5.28 5.47
C HIS A 178 -9.28 5.82 6.81
N ILE A 179 -10.18 6.40 7.63
CA ILE A 179 -9.85 6.92 8.96
C ILE A 179 -9.43 5.78 9.90
N VAL A 180 -10.20 4.69 9.94
CA VAL A 180 -9.89 3.58 10.86
C VAL A 180 -8.62 2.83 10.42
N THR A 181 -8.36 2.74 9.11
CA THR A 181 -7.09 2.21 8.59
C THR A 181 -5.90 3.07 9.02
N ALA A 182 -6.04 4.40 8.97
CA ALA A 182 -4.99 5.32 9.42
C ALA A 182 -4.67 5.12 10.90
N ASP A 183 -5.71 5.03 11.74
CA ASP A 183 -5.58 4.78 13.17
C ASP A 183 -4.94 3.42 13.47
N TYR A 184 -5.40 2.34 12.83
CA TYR A 184 -4.81 1.01 12.98
C TYR A 184 -3.33 1.00 12.61
N LEU A 185 -2.98 1.51 11.42
CA LEU A 185 -1.59 1.55 10.97
C LEU A 185 -0.72 2.39 11.92
N ALA A 186 -1.22 3.55 12.37
CA ALA A 186 -0.48 4.45 13.26
C ALA A 186 -0.22 3.85 14.65
N THR A 187 -1.13 3.02 15.16
CA THR A 187 -1.09 2.48 16.52
C THR A 187 -0.47 1.08 16.60
N SER A 188 -0.73 0.24 15.61
CA SER A 188 -0.43 -1.20 15.66
C SER A 188 0.80 -1.59 14.83
N THR A 189 1.29 -0.70 13.95
CA THR A 189 2.47 -1.00 13.10
C THR A 189 3.70 -0.22 13.55
N LYS A 190 4.78 -0.91 13.93
CA LYS A 190 6.06 -0.30 14.38
C LYS A 190 6.62 0.72 13.38
N ASN A 191 6.49 0.45 12.08
CA ASN A 191 6.95 1.30 10.98
C ASN A 191 5.77 1.90 10.20
N ALA A 192 4.79 2.44 10.92
CA ALA A 192 3.62 3.07 10.33
C ALA A 192 4.00 4.14 9.28
N PRO A 193 3.39 4.11 8.07
CA PRO A 193 3.59 5.13 7.06
C PRO A 193 3.37 6.53 7.64
N ALA A 194 4.24 7.49 7.30
CA ALA A 194 4.15 8.86 7.82
C ALA A 194 2.78 9.48 7.55
N LEU A 195 2.20 9.21 6.38
CA LEU A 195 0.86 9.66 6.01
C LEU A 195 -0.23 9.12 6.95
N ALA A 196 -0.15 7.85 7.37
CA ALA A 196 -1.14 7.25 8.28
C ALA A 196 -1.06 7.88 9.68
N ARG A 197 0.16 8.10 10.19
CA ARG A 197 0.38 8.78 11.48
C ARG A 197 -0.11 10.23 11.46
N ASP A 198 0.21 10.95 10.38
CA ASP A 198 -0.21 12.34 10.18
C ASP A 198 -1.74 12.43 10.12
N LEU A 199 -2.39 11.59 9.30
CA LEU A 199 -3.84 11.54 9.20
C LEU A 199 -4.51 11.17 10.51
N ALA A 200 -4.06 10.11 11.19
CA ALA A 200 -4.63 9.67 12.47
C ALA A 200 -4.56 10.77 13.55
N SER A 201 -3.52 11.61 13.52
CA SER A 201 -3.36 12.71 14.49
C SER A 201 -4.45 13.78 14.42
N HIS A 202 -5.19 13.86 13.31
CA HIS A 202 -6.29 14.80 13.13
C HIS A 202 -7.62 14.33 13.76
N PHE A 203 -7.72 13.07 14.20
CA PHE A 203 -8.98 12.51 14.69
C PHE A 203 -8.92 12.27 16.21
N PRO A 204 -9.86 12.85 16.98
CA PRO A 204 -9.97 12.54 18.41
C PRO A 204 -10.26 11.05 18.64
N ARG A 205 -9.61 10.43 19.64
CA ARG A 205 -9.82 9.00 19.99
C ARG A 205 -11.29 8.63 20.24
N LYS A 206 -12.07 9.57 20.79
CA LYS A 206 -13.52 9.38 21.01
C LYS A 206 -14.28 9.13 19.69
N ASP A 207 -13.89 9.80 18.61
CA ASP A 207 -14.54 9.70 17.32
C ASP A 207 -14.09 8.41 16.60
N ILE A 208 -12.82 8.01 16.79
CA ILE A 208 -12.30 6.73 16.30
C ILE A 208 -13.10 5.55 16.84
N GLY A 209 -13.45 5.54 18.13
CA GLY A 209 -14.29 4.48 18.71
C GLY A 209 -15.65 4.36 18.01
N ARG A 210 -16.28 5.49 17.67
CA ARG A 210 -17.52 5.50 16.90
C ARG A 210 -17.32 4.95 15.48
N PHE A 211 -16.27 5.36 14.78
CA PHE A 211 -15.97 4.89 13.42
C PHE A 211 -15.63 3.40 13.38
N ARG A 212 -14.95 2.88 14.42
CA ARG A 212 -14.73 1.43 14.60
C ARG A 212 -16.05 0.67 14.71
N ASN A 213 -17.02 1.18 15.47
CA ASN A 213 -18.34 0.56 15.58
C ASN A 213 -19.08 0.55 14.23
N GLN A 214 -19.00 1.64 13.47
CA GLN A 214 -19.60 1.74 12.13
C GLN A 214 -19.06 0.72 11.13
N LEU A 215 -17.82 0.21 11.29
CA LEU A 215 -17.30 -0.84 10.41
C LEU A 215 -18.20 -2.09 10.40
N ASN A 216 -18.84 -2.42 11.53
CA ASN A 216 -19.74 -3.58 11.63
C ASN A 216 -21.06 -3.38 10.86
N GLU A 217 -21.39 -2.13 10.54
CA GLU A 217 -22.62 -1.75 9.85
C GLU A 217 -22.41 -1.59 8.35
N LEU A 218 -21.15 -1.57 7.87
CA LEU A 218 -20.84 -1.39 6.46
C LEU A 218 -21.23 -2.61 5.63
N LYS A 219 -22.13 -2.35 4.68
CA LYS A 219 -22.59 -3.30 3.66
C LYS A 219 -22.13 -2.83 2.29
N LEU A 220 -22.11 -3.75 1.33
CA LEU A 220 -21.98 -3.43 -0.08
C LEU A 220 -23.22 -2.69 -0.59
N GLU A 221 -23.18 -2.25 -1.85
CA GLU A 221 -24.28 -1.59 -2.55
C GLU A 221 -25.58 -2.41 -2.57
N ASP A 222 -25.49 -3.74 -2.44
CA ASP A 222 -26.65 -4.63 -2.34
C ASP A 222 -27.40 -4.54 -1.00
N GLY A 223 -26.82 -3.85 -0.01
CA GLY A 223 -27.36 -3.68 1.35
C GLY A 223 -27.41 -4.96 2.19
N LYS A 224 -26.93 -6.10 1.68
CA LYS A 224 -27.05 -7.43 2.31
C LYS A 224 -25.70 -8.02 2.65
N THR A 225 -24.76 -7.91 1.72
CA THR A 225 -23.43 -8.49 1.84
C THR A 225 -22.55 -7.56 2.66
N ASP A 226 -21.80 -8.11 3.61
CA ASP A 226 -20.84 -7.35 4.40
C ASP A 226 -19.67 -6.84 3.53
N ASP A 227 -19.13 -5.67 3.84
CA ASP A 227 -17.93 -5.17 3.17
C ASP A 227 -16.69 -5.98 3.63
N PRO A 228 -15.99 -6.69 2.74
CA PRO A 228 -14.86 -7.54 3.10
C PRO A 228 -13.64 -6.73 3.58
N GLU A 229 -13.45 -5.48 3.14
CA GLU A 229 -12.38 -4.63 3.69
C GLU A 229 -12.72 -4.20 5.12
N ALA A 230 -13.98 -3.90 5.40
CA ALA A 230 -14.44 -3.59 6.75
C ALA A 230 -14.27 -4.80 7.68
N LEU A 231 -14.69 -6.00 7.24
CA LEU A 231 -14.47 -7.25 7.98
C LEU A 231 -12.98 -7.50 8.23
N THR A 232 -12.14 -7.31 7.20
CA THR A 232 -10.69 -7.49 7.35
C THR A 232 -10.11 -6.50 8.34
N LEU A 233 -10.53 -5.24 8.31
CA LEU A 233 -10.06 -4.21 9.24
C LEU A 233 -10.51 -4.48 10.68
N ILE A 234 -11.74 -4.97 10.89
CA ILE A 234 -12.21 -5.43 12.20
C ILE A 234 -11.36 -6.61 12.69
N GLY A 235 -11.03 -7.55 11.81
CA GLY A 235 -10.14 -8.67 12.14
C GLY A 235 -8.76 -8.20 12.57
N LEU A 236 -8.14 -7.28 11.82
CA LEU A 236 -6.83 -6.70 12.13
C LEU A 236 -6.81 -5.97 13.49
N ILE A 237 -7.87 -5.23 13.82
CA ILE A 237 -8.02 -4.59 15.14
C ILE A 237 -8.18 -5.64 16.23
N SER A 238 -9.00 -6.67 16.00
CA SER A 238 -9.20 -7.76 16.95
C SER A 238 -7.91 -8.52 17.25
N GLU A 239 -7.06 -8.75 16.24
CA GLU A 239 -5.74 -9.36 16.40
C GLU A 239 -4.82 -8.46 17.26
N ALA A 240 -4.76 -7.17 16.97
CA ALA A 240 -3.99 -6.20 17.75
C ALA A 240 -4.45 -6.10 19.22
N ASP A 241 -5.75 -6.31 19.46
CA ASP A 241 -6.36 -6.37 20.80
C ASP A 241 -6.22 -7.76 21.47
N ASN A 242 -5.41 -8.67 20.92
CA ASN A 242 -5.19 -10.05 21.41
C ASN A 242 -6.43 -10.96 21.38
N HIS A 243 -7.31 -10.79 20.39
CA HIS A 243 -8.48 -11.65 20.15
C HIS A 243 -8.35 -12.43 18.83
N PRO A 244 -7.38 -13.35 18.69
CA PRO A 244 -7.08 -14.03 17.43
C PRO A 244 -8.22 -14.92 16.91
N ILE A 245 -9.01 -15.52 17.81
CA ILE A 245 -10.17 -16.36 17.43
C ILE A 245 -11.24 -15.51 16.73
N ALA A 246 -11.53 -14.32 17.27
CA ALA A 246 -12.47 -13.38 16.66
C ALA A 246 -11.93 -12.86 15.32
N ALA A 247 -10.64 -12.49 15.29
CA ALA A 247 -9.96 -12.05 14.06
C ALA A 247 -10.08 -13.06 12.93
N ARG A 248 -9.81 -14.34 13.23
CA ARG A 248 -9.96 -15.46 12.29
C ARG A 248 -11.38 -15.51 11.71
N GLY A 249 -12.41 -15.45 12.56
CA GLY A 249 -13.80 -15.49 12.11
C GLY A 249 -14.15 -14.34 11.14
N PHE A 250 -13.63 -13.14 11.38
CA PHE A 250 -13.81 -12.01 10.46
C PHE A 250 -13.10 -12.21 9.12
N TYR A 251 -11.86 -12.73 9.11
CA TYR A 251 -11.14 -12.99 7.87
C TYR A 251 -11.79 -14.10 7.05
N GLU A 252 -12.20 -15.21 7.70
CA GLU A 252 -12.91 -16.30 7.03
C GLU A 252 -14.21 -15.80 6.41
N LYS A 253 -14.96 -14.94 7.13
CA LYS A 253 -16.17 -14.29 6.61
C LYS A 253 -15.88 -13.36 5.42
N ALA A 254 -14.80 -12.58 5.48
CA ALA A 254 -14.38 -11.72 4.37
C ALA A 254 -14.06 -12.53 3.11
N LEU A 255 -13.45 -13.70 3.24
CA LEU A 255 -13.09 -14.59 2.13
C LEU A 255 -14.30 -15.27 1.47
N GLN A 256 -15.49 -15.22 2.07
CA GLN A 256 -16.74 -15.69 1.47
C GLN A 256 -17.38 -14.66 0.53
N VAL A 257 -16.94 -13.40 0.56
CA VAL A 257 -17.47 -12.36 -0.32
C VAL A 257 -16.91 -12.55 -1.73
N PRO A 258 -17.73 -12.77 -2.77
CA PRO A 258 -17.23 -13.19 -4.09
C PRO A 258 -16.18 -12.27 -4.70
N TRP A 259 -16.34 -10.95 -4.55
CA TRP A 259 -15.43 -10.00 -5.16
C TRP A 259 -14.12 -9.80 -4.41
N VAL A 260 -13.93 -10.42 -3.24
CA VAL A 260 -12.72 -10.19 -2.42
C VAL A 260 -11.43 -10.45 -3.20
N TYR A 261 -11.46 -11.37 -4.17
CA TYR A 261 -10.36 -11.69 -5.08
C TYR A 261 -10.34 -10.85 -6.36
N ASP A 262 -11.44 -10.18 -6.71
CA ASP A 262 -11.53 -9.31 -7.88
C ASP A 262 -10.98 -7.92 -7.54
N TYR A 263 -9.69 -7.68 -7.81
CA TYR A 263 -9.17 -6.32 -7.75
C TYR A 263 -9.79 -5.48 -8.89
N SER A 264 -10.77 -4.66 -8.55
CA SER A 264 -11.28 -3.65 -9.47
C SER A 264 -10.90 -2.26 -8.94
N VAL A 265 -10.24 -1.47 -9.80
CA VAL A 265 -9.85 -0.07 -9.52
C VAL A 265 -11.07 0.78 -9.18
N HIS A 266 -12.28 0.34 -9.58
CA HIS A 266 -13.53 1.03 -9.27
C HIS A 266 -14.11 0.66 -7.90
N LYS A 267 -13.78 -0.52 -7.35
CA LYS A 267 -14.26 -0.96 -6.03
C LYS A 267 -13.48 -0.34 -4.88
N ARG A 268 -12.22 0.05 -5.11
CA ARG A 268 -11.35 0.66 -4.10
C ARG A 268 -10.79 1.98 -4.59
N HIS A 269 -10.89 3.02 -3.77
CA HIS A 269 -10.31 4.32 -4.11
C HIS A 269 -8.77 4.20 -4.21
N PRO A 270 -8.13 4.52 -5.36
CA PRO A 270 -6.70 4.26 -5.57
C PRO A 270 -5.76 4.95 -4.56
N ALA A 271 -6.20 6.08 -4.02
CA ALA A 271 -5.44 6.83 -3.01
C ALA A 271 -5.76 6.43 -1.55
N GLN A 272 -6.63 5.44 -1.32
CA GLN A 272 -6.90 4.94 0.02
C GLN A 272 -5.64 4.33 0.63
N LEU A 273 -5.47 4.44 1.95
CA LEU A 273 -4.39 3.74 2.64
C LEU A 273 -4.51 2.22 2.38
N PRO A 274 -3.37 1.52 2.21
CA PRO A 274 -3.38 0.10 1.97
C PRO A 274 -3.91 -0.64 3.20
N ILE A 275 -4.70 -1.67 2.96
CA ILE A 275 -5.25 -2.60 3.94
C ILE A 275 -4.76 -3.97 3.48
N THR A 276 -4.21 -4.73 4.39
CA THR A 276 -3.77 -6.11 4.13
C THR A 276 -4.96 -6.93 3.61
N PRO A 277 -4.83 -7.64 2.48
CA PRO A 277 -5.91 -8.51 2.00
C PRO A 277 -6.24 -9.61 3.02
N PRO A 278 -7.50 -10.07 3.11
CA PRO A 278 -7.92 -11.03 4.14
C PRO A 278 -7.18 -12.36 4.06
N TRP A 279 -6.76 -12.83 2.88
CA TRP A 279 -5.99 -14.07 2.76
C TRP A 279 -4.57 -13.94 3.31
N ILE A 280 -3.95 -12.76 3.17
CA ILE A 280 -2.64 -12.48 3.78
C ILE A 280 -2.79 -12.42 5.29
N ALA A 281 -3.80 -11.69 5.79
CA ALA A 281 -4.06 -11.57 7.23
C ALA A 281 -4.35 -12.94 7.87
N LEU A 282 -5.27 -13.71 7.30
CA LEU A 282 -5.60 -15.05 7.77
C LEU A 282 -4.41 -16.02 7.65
N GLY A 283 -3.70 -16.00 6.53
CA GLY A 283 -2.51 -16.84 6.32
C GLY A 283 -1.42 -16.57 7.35
N ALA A 284 -1.14 -15.30 7.65
CA ALA A 284 -0.18 -14.91 8.68
C ALA A 284 -0.63 -15.34 10.09
N LEU A 285 -1.90 -15.11 10.43
CA LEU A 285 -2.48 -15.52 11.71
C LEU A 285 -2.37 -17.05 11.91
N LEU A 286 -2.74 -17.83 10.90
CA LEU A 286 -2.68 -19.30 10.93
C LEU A 286 -1.23 -19.81 10.99
N ALA A 287 -0.30 -19.16 10.27
CA ALA A 287 1.11 -19.52 10.29
C ALA A 287 1.76 -19.30 11.68
N GLY A 288 1.29 -18.33 12.46
CA GLY A 288 1.70 -18.12 13.84
C GLY A 288 1.08 -19.09 14.86
N GLY A 289 0.07 -19.86 14.45
CA GLY A 289 -0.72 -20.73 15.32
C GLY A 289 -0.07 -22.07 15.66
N ARG A 290 -0.90 -23.01 16.12
CA ARG A 290 -0.53 -24.41 16.36
C ARG A 290 -0.30 -25.15 15.04
N GLU A 291 0.37 -26.30 15.07
CA GLU A 291 0.69 -27.08 13.86
C GLU A 291 -0.53 -27.37 12.97
N ALA A 292 -1.66 -27.76 13.57
CA ALA A 292 -2.92 -27.98 12.84
C ALA A 292 -3.45 -26.70 12.15
N GLU A 293 -3.22 -25.52 12.73
CA GLU A 293 -3.59 -24.24 12.14
C GLU A 293 -2.58 -23.81 11.06
N ARG A 294 -1.28 -24.05 11.27
CA ARG A 294 -0.24 -23.77 10.28
C ARG A 294 -0.46 -24.53 8.97
N ALA A 295 -0.93 -25.77 9.06
CA ALA A 295 -1.31 -26.56 7.89
C ALA A 295 -2.42 -25.89 7.05
N LEU A 296 -3.31 -25.11 7.69
CA LEU A 296 -4.37 -24.36 7.01
C LEU A 296 -3.90 -23.03 6.40
N ALA A 297 -2.73 -22.50 6.79
CA ALA A 297 -2.22 -21.23 6.26
C ALA A 297 -1.90 -21.31 4.76
N ARG A 298 -1.24 -22.40 4.33
CA ARG A 298 -0.83 -22.63 2.94
C ARG A 298 -2.01 -22.58 1.95
N PRO A 299 -3.09 -23.37 2.10
CA PRO A 299 -4.19 -23.34 1.14
C PRO A 299 -4.90 -21.98 1.06
N VAL A 300 -4.97 -21.23 2.17
CA VAL A 300 -5.51 -19.86 2.18
C VAL A 300 -4.66 -18.93 1.32
N LEU A 301 -3.33 -18.96 1.50
CA LEU A 301 -2.40 -18.13 0.75
C LEU A 301 -2.31 -18.54 -0.72
N GLU A 302 -2.33 -19.84 -1.03
CA GLU A 302 -2.38 -20.33 -2.41
C GLU A 302 -3.66 -19.90 -3.12
N LYS A 303 -4.80 -19.90 -2.41
CA LYS A 303 -6.06 -19.38 -2.95
C LYS A 303 -5.95 -17.88 -3.24
N GLY A 304 -5.38 -17.09 -2.33
CA GLY A 304 -5.10 -15.67 -2.54
C GLY A 304 -4.16 -15.41 -3.73
N ALA A 305 -3.10 -16.21 -3.86
CA ALA A 305 -2.15 -16.13 -4.98
C ALA A 305 -2.82 -16.43 -6.33
N LYS A 306 -3.65 -17.48 -6.40
CA LYS A 306 -4.30 -17.91 -7.65
C LYS A 306 -5.49 -17.05 -8.04
N GLN A 307 -6.37 -16.75 -7.09
CA GLN A 307 -7.63 -16.04 -7.36
C GLN A 307 -7.46 -14.52 -7.31
N GLY A 308 -6.64 -14.02 -6.38
CA GLY A 308 -6.38 -12.58 -6.20
C GLY A 308 -5.18 -12.05 -6.98
N ASP A 309 -4.49 -12.90 -7.74
CA ASP A 309 -3.22 -12.59 -8.44
C ASP A 309 -2.21 -11.87 -7.52
N ASP A 310 -2.12 -12.34 -6.26
CA ASP A 310 -1.31 -11.70 -5.23
C ASP A 310 0.10 -12.32 -5.17
N PRO A 311 1.14 -11.63 -5.68
CA PRO A 311 2.50 -12.15 -5.66
C PRO A 311 3.07 -12.28 -4.25
N LEU A 312 2.60 -11.46 -3.29
CA LEU A 312 3.03 -11.58 -1.90
C LEU A 312 2.44 -12.85 -1.28
N ALA A 313 1.18 -13.18 -1.58
CA ALA A 313 0.58 -14.44 -1.12
C ALA A 313 1.35 -15.65 -1.66
N CYS A 314 1.74 -15.62 -2.95
CA CYS A 314 2.55 -16.66 -3.58
C CYS A 314 3.90 -16.82 -2.86
N TYR A 315 4.59 -15.71 -2.60
CA TYR A 315 5.88 -15.72 -1.90
C TYR A 315 5.77 -16.29 -0.48
N ILE A 316 4.77 -15.86 0.31
CA ILE A 316 4.57 -16.36 1.68
C ILE A 316 4.20 -17.85 1.67
N ALA A 317 3.32 -18.27 0.76
CA ALA A 317 2.95 -19.68 0.61
C ALA A 317 4.17 -20.56 0.32
N LYS A 318 5.03 -20.15 -0.63
CA LYS A 318 6.28 -20.87 -0.96
C LYS A 318 7.22 -20.93 0.23
N LYS A 319 7.40 -19.83 0.96
CA LYS A 319 8.25 -19.80 2.16
C LYS A 319 7.75 -20.76 3.24
N LEU A 320 6.43 -20.76 3.51
CA LEU A 320 5.83 -21.67 4.49
C LEU A 320 5.95 -23.13 4.06
N ALA A 321 5.78 -23.43 2.77
CA ALA A 321 5.98 -24.78 2.24
C ALA A 321 7.43 -25.26 2.49
N LYS A 322 8.42 -24.41 2.19
CA LYS A 322 9.85 -24.71 2.45
C LYS A 322 10.12 -25.02 3.92
N GLU A 323 9.61 -24.20 4.84
CA GLU A 323 9.78 -24.40 6.29
C GLU A 323 9.08 -25.68 6.78
N TRP A 324 7.88 -25.94 6.28
CA TRP A 324 7.10 -27.14 6.60
C TRP A 324 7.80 -28.40 6.09
N TYR A 325 8.20 -28.44 4.82
CA TYR A 325 8.91 -29.58 4.24
C TYR A 325 10.22 -29.90 4.98
N GLY A 326 10.98 -28.87 5.35
CA GLY A 326 12.19 -29.02 6.14
C GLY A 326 11.94 -29.58 7.54
N THR A 327 10.81 -29.25 8.16
CA THR A 327 10.43 -29.75 9.50
C THR A 327 9.86 -31.17 9.43
N ALA A 328 8.95 -31.42 8.50
CA ALA A 328 8.32 -32.72 8.27
C ALA A 328 9.35 -33.80 7.93
N GLY A 329 10.33 -33.51 7.06
CA GLY A 329 11.37 -34.49 6.77
C GLY A 329 12.38 -34.70 7.90
N LYS A 330 12.62 -33.70 8.77
CA LYS A 330 13.35 -33.94 10.03
C LYS A 330 12.58 -34.84 10.99
N ALA A 331 11.25 -34.83 10.91
CA ALA A 331 10.38 -35.75 11.63
C ALA A 331 10.21 -37.11 10.92
N GLY A 332 10.92 -37.33 9.81
CA GLY A 332 10.98 -38.60 9.10
C GLY A 332 10.02 -38.76 7.93
N GLN A 333 9.32 -37.71 7.50
CA GLN A 333 8.49 -37.74 6.30
C GLN A 333 9.35 -37.53 5.05
N LEU A 334 9.80 -38.63 4.43
CA LEU A 334 10.75 -38.58 3.31
C LEU A 334 10.17 -37.90 2.07
N GLU A 335 8.87 -38.01 1.83
CA GLU A 335 8.15 -37.30 0.75
C GLU A 335 8.30 -35.78 0.87
N ALA A 336 8.31 -35.26 2.10
CA ALA A 336 8.48 -33.84 2.35
C ALA A 336 9.90 -33.36 1.99
N TRP A 337 10.94 -34.19 2.19
CA TRP A 337 12.28 -33.86 1.72
C TRP A 337 12.39 -33.91 0.19
N GLU A 338 11.70 -34.81 -0.49
CA GLU A 338 11.73 -34.85 -1.96
C GLU A 338 11.08 -33.57 -2.55
N GLU A 339 9.93 -33.15 -2.02
CA GLU A 339 9.28 -31.89 -2.40
C GLU A 339 10.17 -30.66 -2.12
N LEU A 340 10.94 -30.67 -1.03
CA LEU A 340 11.92 -29.62 -0.73
C LEU A 340 13.08 -29.62 -1.74
N ALA A 341 13.53 -30.81 -2.17
CA ALA A 341 14.59 -30.93 -3.16
C ALA A 341 14.14 -30.44 -4.53
N GLU A 342 12.95 -30.82 -4.99
CA GLU A 342 12.37 -30.31 -6.24
C GLU A 342 12.26 -28.77 -6.21
N TRP A 343 11.83 -28.20 -5.09
CA TRP A 343 11.79 -26.75 -4.91
C TRP A 343 13.16 -26.08 -5.03
N PHE A 344 14.21 -26.70 -4.47
CA PHE A 344 15.58 -26.18 -4.60
C PHE A 344 16.10 -26.26 -6.04
N GLU A 345 15.73 -27.29 -6.82
CA GLU A 345 16.07 -27.36 -8.25
C GLU A 345 15.38 -26.25 -9.07
N GLU A 346 14.12 -25.92 -8.74
CA GLU A 346 13.41 -24.81 -9.41
C GLU A 346 14.11 -23.45 -9.23
N GLU A 347 14.86 -23.24 -8.15
CA GLU A 347 15.65 -22.01 -7.94
C GLU A 347 16.87 -21.95 -8.87
N GLY A 348 17.40 -23.10 -9.29
CA GLY A 348 18.61 -23.25 -10.11
C GLY A 348 19.91 -22.78 -9.43
N GLY A 349 21.05 -23.12 -10.02
CA GLY A 349 22.36 -22.63 -9.57
C GLY A 349 22.77 -23.18 -8.21
N GLU A 350 22.85 -22.33 -7.18
CA GLU A 350 23.08 -22.81 -5.80
C GLU A 350 21.92 -23.68 -5.27
N GLY A 351 20.72 -23.54 -5.88
CA GLY A 351 19.57 -24.38 -5.60
C GLY A 351 19.85 -25.85 -5.93
N ASP A 352 20.48 -26.14 -7.06
CA ASP A 352 20.75 -27.52 -7.52
C ASP A 352 21.62 -28.29 -6.52
N GLU A 353 22.63 -27.64 -5.96
CA GLU A 353 23.50 -28.24 -4.94
C GLU A 353 22.76 -28.47 -3.62
N ARG A 354 21.86 -27.55 -3.23
CA ARG A 354 21.01 -27.76 -2.04
C ARG A 354 20.01 -28.90 -2.26
N ALA A 355 19.44 -29.02 -3.45
CA ALA A 355 18.57 -30.14 -3.80
C ALA A 355 19.32 -31.47 -3.72
N ARG A 356 20.55 -31.51 -4.24
CA ARG A 356 21.48 -32.65 -4.15
C ARG A 356 21.69 -33.05 -2.69
N GLN A 357 22.04 -32.09 -1.82
CA GLN A 357 22.25 -32.33 -0.39
C GLN A 357 21.00 -32.84 0.34
N VAL A 358 19.80 -32.34 -0.01
CA VAL A 358 18.55 -32.84 0.58
C VAL A 358 18.30 -34.29 0.15
N ARG A 359 18.51 -34.63 -1.12
CA ARG A 359 18.34 -36.01 -1.61
C ARG A 359 19.40 -36.98 -1.08
N GLU A 360 20.63 -36.54 -0.89
CA GLU A 360 21.67 -37.33 -0.21
C GLU A 360 21.19 -37.71 1.20
N ARG A 361 20.60 -36.76 1.94
CA ARG A 361 20.01 -37.06 3.26
C ARG A 361 18.83 -38.03 3.20
N ILE A 362 17.94 -37.93 2.20
CA ILE A 362 16.85 -38.92 1.99
C ILE A 362 17.44 -40.32 1.88
N VAL A 363 18.51 -40.48 1.09
CA VAL A 363 19.17 -41.76 0.87
C VAL A 363 19.85 -42.28 2.13
N GLU A 364 20.66 -41.46 2.79
CA GLU A 364 21.32 -41.81 4.05
C GLU A 364 20.32 -42.26 5.11
N TRP A 365 19.21 -41.52 5.25
CA TRP A 365 18.19 -41.83 6.23
C TRP A 365 17.46 -43.13 5.89
N GLY A 366 17.09 -43.32 4.63
CA GLY A 366 16.44 -44.55 4.15
C GLY A 366 17.34 -45.80 4.24
N GLU A 367 18.66 -45.65 4.19
CA GLU A 367 19.61 -46.76 4.39
C GLU A 367 19.89 -47.05 5.86
N SER A 368 19.67 -46.08 6.76
CA SER A 368 19.92 -46.24 8.20
C SER A 368 18.79 -46.94 8.97
N VAL A 369 17.60 -47.06 8.37
CA VAL A 369 16.43 -47.71 8.98
C VAL A 369 16.29 -49.11 8.38
N ASP A 370 16.77 -50.14 9.09
CA ASP A 370 16.77 -51.57 8.70
C ASP A 370 15.36 -52.21 8.58
N GLY A 371 14.30 -51.43 8.39
CA GLY A 371 12.91 -51.92 8.31
C GLY A 371 12.36 -51.92 6.88
N GLU A 372 11.68 -53.02 6.49
CA GLU A 372 10.94 -53.20 5.23
C GLU A 372 9.74 -52.23 5.06
N PHE A 373 9.91 -50.93 5.30
CA PHE A 373 8.81 -49.96 5.31
C PHE A 373 8.73 -49.08 4.05
N GLU A 374 7.51 -48.55 3.88
CA GLU A 374 6.82 -47.91 2.74
C GLU A 374 7.56 -46.82 1.94
N PHE A 375 8.80 -46.47 2.28
CA PHE A 375 9.52 -45.33 1.71
C PHE A 375 10.45 -45.69 0.54
N GLY A 376 10.51 -46.97 0.15
CA GLY A 376 11.41 -47.45 -0.90
C GLY A 376 11.25 -46.73 -2.24
N GLU A 377 10.06 -46.25 -2.58
CA GLU A 377 9.83 -45.49 -3.81
C GLU A 377 10.42 -44.09 -3.78
N VAL A 378 10.34 -43.40 -2.64
CA VAL A 378 10.93 -42.06 -2.47
C VAL A 378 12.45 -42.14 -2.53
N VAL A 379 13.06 -43.11 -1.84
CA VAL A 379 14.51 -43.33 -1.88
C VAL A 379 14.97 -43.72 -3.28
N LYS A 380 14.21 -44.56 -4.00
CA LYS A 380 14.50 -44.89 -5.40
C LYS A 380 14.45 -43.66 -6.31
N ARG A 381 13.45 -42.78 -6.14
CA ARG A 381 13.35 -41.50 -6.89
C ARG A 381 14.54 -40.60 -6.59
N ALA A 382 14.88 -40.41 -5.32
CA ALA A 382 16.02 -39.60 -4.90
C ALA A 382 17.35 -40.11 -5.49
N LYS A 383 17.61 -41.43 -5.40
CA LYS A 383 18.78 -42.08 -6.04
C LYS A 383 18.79 -41.92 -7.55
N GLY A 384 17.62 -42.03 -8.20
CA GLY A 384 17.47 -41.82 -9.64
C GLY A 384 17.88 -40.41 -10.06
N ARG A 385 17.39 -39.39 -9.35
CA ARG A 385 17.70 -37.97 -9.61
C ARG A 385 19.18 -37.64 -9.38
N LEU A 386 19.77 -38.14 -8.28
CA LEU A 386 21.19 -37.95 -7.97
C LEU A 386 22.13 -38.50 -9.05
N ARG A 387 21.73 -39.57 -9.76
CA ARG A 387 22.51 -40.14 -10.86
C ARG A 387 22.44 -39.31 -12.15
N THR A 388 21.38 -38.53 -12.33
CA THR A 388 21.17 -37.71 -13.53
C THR A 388 21.75 -36.30 -13.39
N SER A 389 22.09 -35.87 -12.18
CA SER A 389 22.58 -34.51 -11.88
C SER A 389 24.10 -34.40 -11.67
N GLY A 390 24.83 -35.52 -11.72
CA GLY A 390 26.30 -35.55 -11.79
C GLY A 390 26.77 -35.78 -13.22
#